data_AF-T0Z129-F1
#
_entry.id   AF-T0Z129-F1
#
_cell.length_a   1.000
_cell.length_b   1.000
_cell.length_c   1.000
_cell.angle_alpha   90.00
_cell.angle_beta   90.00
_cell.angle_gamma   90.00
#
_symmetry.space_group_name_H-M   'P 1'
#
loop_
_entity.id
_entity.type
_entity.pdbx_description
1 polymer ?
#
loop_
_entity_poly.entity_id
_entity_poly.type
_entity_poly.pdbx_seq_one_letter_code
_entity_poly.pdbx_strand_id
1 'polypeptide(L)'
;GEVLASFLAQHYASSTHVPRAVLVPDQPAGIEVLGAYLESRRGGRVDIRVPKRGSLRHLLGQAGETAEAALTQSRVTQDFDSGRVEAVLADLQLQLGLATQPRRIECYDISNTMGNQSVGSMVVFEDARPKVSDYRIFSIRTVTGPNDFASMGEVISRRFTHLAGATPEGEASLGVDAGSGDRGRRSRPAGVRAPRPRAT
;
A
#
# COMPACT_ATOMS: atom_id res chain seq x y z
N GLY A 1 22.39 -15.90 -8.27
CA GLY A 1 22.94 -15.90 -6.89
C GLY A 1 23.55 -14.58 -6.44
N GLU A 2 24.48 -13.98 -7.19
CA GLU A 2 25.28 -12.83 -6.72
C GLU A 2 24.49 -11.53 -6.51
N VAL A 3 23.64 -11.15 -7.46
CA VAL A 3 22.80 -9.94 -7.36
C VAL A 3 21.91 -9.98 -6.13
N LEU A 4 21.30 -11.13 -5.85
CA LEU A 4 20.45 -11.33 -4.68
C LEU A 4 21.24 -11.22 -3.38
N ALA A 5 22.46 -11.78 -3.32
CA ALA A 5 23.32 -11.67 -2.15
C ALA A 5 23.71 -10.21 -1.87
N SER A 6 24.12 -9.48 -2.91
CA SER A 6 24.45 -8.05 -2.81
C SER A 6 23.25 -7.22 -2.35
N PHE A 7 22.07 -7.45 -2.95
CA PHE A 7 20.84 -6.78 -2.57
C PHE A 7 20.48 -7.02 -1.10
N LEU A 8 20.52 -8.27 -0.63
CA LEU A 8 20.23 -8.61 0.77
C LEU A 8 21.21 -7.93 1.72
N ALA A 9 22.52 -7.94 1.40
CA ALA A 9 23.53 -7.28 2.21
C ALA A 9 23.27 -5.76 2.32
N GLN A 10 23.00 -5.08 1.19
CA GLN A 10 22.72 -3.65 1.12
C GLN A 10 21.41 -3.28 1.84
N HIS A 11 20.35 -4.06 1.60
CA HIS A 11 19.04 -3.84 2.22
C HIS A 11 19.11 -3.98 3.75
N TYR A 12 19.75 -5.05 4.25
CA TYR A 12 19.89 -5.25 5.69
C TYR A 12 21.03 -4.46 6.33
N ALA A 13 21.88 -3.77 5.55
CA ALA A 13 22.81 -2.78 6.09
C ALA A 13 22.08 -1.50 6.53
N SER A 14 21.06 -1.08 5.77
CA SER A 14 20.25 0.11 6.05
C SER A 14 19.04 -0.15 6.95
N SER A 15 18.50 -1.37 6.95
CA SER A 15 17.34 -1.75 7.78
C SER A 15 17.64 -1.69 9.29
N THR A 16 16.68 -1.22 10.09
CA THR A 16 16.75 -1.27 11.56
C THR A 16 16.33 -2.62 12.14
N HIS A 17 15.76 -3.52 11.32
CA HIS A 17 15.22 -4.80 11.78
C HIS A 17 15.65 -5.95 10.87
N VAL A 18 16.15 -7.04 11.48
CA VAL A 18 16.48 -8.30 10.80
C VAL A 18 15.57 -9.41 11.32
N PRO A 19 14.76 -10.06 10.46
CA PRO A 19 13.83 -11.11 10.87
C PRO A 19 14.54 -12.43 11.19
N ARG A 20 13.82 -13.37 11.83
CA ARG A 20 14.35 -14.72 12.15
C ARG A 20 14.49 -15.60 10.91
N ALA A 21 13.70 -15.34 9.87
CA ALA A 21 13.71 -16.09 8.64
C ALA A 21 13.59 -15.13 7.46
N VAL A 22 14.39 -15.38 6.42
CA VAL A 22 14.38 -14.63 5.17
C VAL A 22 14.05 -15.62 4.05
N LEU A 23 12.89 -15.44 3.43
CA LEU A 23 12.48 -16.25 2.29
C LEU A 23 13.05 -15.62 1.02
N VAL A 24 13.73 -16.42 0.21
CA VAL A 24 14.37 -15.97 -1.02
C VAL A 24 13.90 -16.81 -2.23
N PRO A 25 13.80 -16.21 -3.42
CA PRO A 25 13.37 -16.93 -4.63
C PRO A 25 14.41 -17.93 -5.13
N ASP A 26 15.69 -17.68 -4.86
CA ASP A 26 16.80 -18.53 -5.28
C ASP A 26 17.93 -18.47 -4.25
N GLN A 27 18.88 -19.40 -4.31
CA GLN A 27 20.00 -19.47 -3.39
C GLN A 27 20.98 -18.31 -3.63
N PRO A 28 21.20 -17.41 -2.63
CA PRO A 28 22.18 -16.35 -2.76
C PRO A 28 23.60 -16.94 -2.77
N ALA A 29 24.49 -16.28 -3.49
CA ALA A 29 25.92 -16.60 -3.43
C ALA A 29 26.46 -16.35 -2.01
N GLY A 30 27.30 -17.24 -1.48
CA GLY A 30 27.87 -17.09 -0.14
C GLY A 30 26.83 -17.08 0.98
N ILE A 31 25.78 -17.91 0.89
CA ILE A 31 24.67 -17.97 1.86
C ILE A 31 25.14 -18.08 3.32
N GLU A 32 26.25 -18.78 3.58
CA GLU A 32 26.84 -18.94 4.91
C GLU A 32 27.38 -17.62 5.46
N VAL A 33 28.15 -16.89 4.65
CA VAL A 33 28.72 -15.57 5.00
C VAL A 33 27.59 -14.56 5.21
N LEU A 34 26.58 -14.58 4.32
CA LEU A 34 25.41 -13.73 4.44
C LEU A 34 24.60 -14.05 5.71
N GLY A 35 24.43 -15.34 6.02
CA GLY A 35 23.77 -15.80 7.25
C GLY A 35 24.46 -15.28 8.50
N ALA A 36 25.78 -15.47 8.60
CA ALA A 36 26.58 -14.98 9.74
C ALA A 36 26.50 -13.46 9.89
N TYR A 37 26.55 -12.72 8.77
CA TYR A 37 26.36 -11.27 8.78
C TYR A 37 25.00 -10.87 9.35
N LEU A 38 23.90 -11.48 8.87
CA LEU A 38 22.55 -11.19 9.35
C LEU A 38 22.35 -11.59 10.81
N GLU A 39 22.94 -12.71 11.25
CA GLU A 39 22.91 -13.15 12.65
C GLU A 39 23.60 -12.18 13.60
N SER A 40 24.76 -11.66 13.21
CA SER A 40 25.50 -10.65 13.99
C SER A 40 24.68 -9.36 14.15
N ARG A 41 23.99 -8.93 13.09
CA ARG A 41 23.13 -7.75 13.08
C ARG A 41 21.86 -7.94 13.93
N ARG A 42 21.30 -9.15 13.90
CA ARG A 42 20.09 -9.50 14.65
C ARG A 42 20.36 -9.74 16.13
N GLY A 43 21.56 -10.23 16.48
CA GLY A 43 21.86 -10.77 17.80
C GLY A 43 21.27 -12.18 18.03
N GLY A 44 21.08 -12.96 16.97
CA GLY A 44 20.56 -14.31 17.06
C GLY A 44 20.29 -14.96 15.70
N ARG A 45 20.00 -16.27 15.71
CA ARG A 45 19.90 -17.11 14.50
C ARG A 45 19.00 -16.53 13.39
N VAL A 46 19.45 -16.59 12.15
CA VAL A 46 18.71 -16.16 10.95
C VAL A 46 18.69 -17.30 9.94
N ASP A 47 17.49 -17.70 9.53
CA ASP A 47 17.29 -18.81 8.60
C ASP A 47 16.96 -18.30 7.19
N ILE A 48 17.91 -18.43 6.25
CA ILE A 48 17.70 -18.06 4.85
C ILE A 48 17.16 -19.29 4.12
N ARG A 49 15.90 -19.23 3.68
CA ARG A 49 15.19 -20.36 3.08
C ARG A 49 14.83 -20.09 1.62
N VAL A 50 14.98 -21.12 0.79
CA VAL A 50 14.47 -21.16 -0.59
C VAL A 50 13.29 -22.15 -0.63
N PRO A 51 12.04 -21.71 -0.42
CA PRO A 51 10.89 -22.62 -0.41
C PRO A 51 10.66 -23.18 -1.82
N LYS A 52 10.65 -24.51 -1.96
CA LYS A 52 10.40 -25.19 -3.25
C LYS A 52 8.94 -25.62 -3.44
N ARG A 53 8.18 -25.80 -2.36
CA ARG A 53 6.77 -26.27 -2.36
C ARG A 53 6.02 -25.84 -1.10
N GLY A 54 4.70 -25.98 -1.11
CA GLY A 54 3.82 -25.69 0.02
C GLY A 54 3.50 -24.20 0.20
N SER A 55 2.93 -23.84 1.34
CA SER A 55 2.40 -22.50 1.63
C SER A 55 3.46 -21.40 1.53
N LEU A 56 4.70 -21.64 1.97
CA LEU A 56 5.78 -20.66 1.87
C LEU A 56 6.18 -20.36 0.41
N ARG A 57 6.10 -21.35 -0.49
CA ARG A 57 6.34 -21.14 -1.92
C ARG A 57 5.21 -20.33 -2.56
N HIS A 58 3.97 -20.58 -2.14
CA HIS A 58 2.80 -19.80 -2.57
C HIS A 58 2.92 -18.34 -2.13
N LEU A 59 3.24 -18.10 -0.85
CA LEU A 59 3.46 -16.75 -0.32
C LEU A 59 4.56 -16.00 -1.09
N LEU A 60 5.67 -16.66 -1.38
CA LEU A 60 6.75 -16.07 -2.16
C LEU A 60 6.33 -15.78 -3.61
N GLY A 61 5.47 -16.63 -4.19
CA GLY A 61 4.85 -16.38 -5.50
C GLY A 61 3.98 -15.12 -5.50
N GLN A 62 3.06 -15.01 -4.54
CA GLN A 62 2.20 -13.82 -4.38
C GLN A 62 3.00 -12.54 -4.16
N ALA A 63 4.08 -12.61 -3.37
CA ALA A 63 4.98 -11.48 -3.17
C ALA A 63 5.69 -11.08 -4.48
N GLY A 64 6.07 -12.06 -5.31
CA GLY A 64 6.64 -11.83 -6.65
C GLY A 64 5.66 -11.13 -7.59
N GLU A 65 4.42 -11.63 -7.69
CA GLU A 65 3.34 -11.00 -8.47
C GLU A 65 3.08 -9.56 -8.01
N THR A 66 3.06 -9.34 -6.70
CA THR A 66 2.89 -8.00 -6.12
C THR A 66 4.05 -7.07 -6.50
N ALA A 67 5.30 -7.57 -6.46
CA ALA A 67 6.48 -6.80 -6.83
C ALA A 67 6.49 -6.44 -8.32
N GLU A 68 6.10 -7.37 -9.20
CA GLU A 68 5.99 -7.13 -10.64
C GLU A 68 4.91 -6.10 -10.97
N ALA A 69 3.74 -6.20 -10.32
CA ALA A 69 2.68 -5.21 -10.45
C ALA A 69 3.14 -3.82 -10.00
N ALA A 70 3.84 -3.74 -8.86
CA ALA A 70 4.39 -2.48 -8.35
C ALA A 70 5.43 -1.87 -9.28
N LEU A 71 6.34 -2.68 -9.84
CA LEU A 71 7.33 -2.21 -10.83
C LEU A 71 6.67 -1.71 -12.11
N THR A 72 5.67 -2.43 -12.62
CA THR A 72 4.91 -2.02 -13.80
C THR A 72 4.23 -0.68 -13.55
N GLN A 73 3.58 -0.53 -12.40
CA GLN A 73 2.94 0.72 -11.99
C GLN A 73 3.96 1.86 -11.83
N SER A 74 5.15 1.59 -11.28
CA SER A 74 6.23 2.57 -11.15
C SER A 74 6.72 3.07 -12.51
N ARG A 75 6.83 2.18 -13.50
CA ARG A 75 7.22 2.56 -14.87
C ARG A 75 6.16 3.41 -15.53
N VAL A 76 4.89 2.99 -15.42
CA VAL A 76 3.75 3.78 -15.91
C VAL A 76 3.76 5.18 -15.30
N THR A 77 4.00 5.29 -13.98
CA THR A 77 4.09 6.59 -13.30
C THR A 77 5.28 7.45 -13.73
N GLN A 78 6.41 6.84 -14.08
CA GLN A 78 7.59 7.55 -14.60
C GLN A 78 7.43 7.99 -16.07
N ASP A 79 6.67 7.24 -16.87
CA ASP A 79 6.51 7.47 -18.32
C ASP A 79 5.36 8.42 -18.71
N PHE A 80 4.80 9.19 -17.75
CA PHE A 80 3.73 10.15 -18.02
C PHE A 80 4.26 11.47 -18.58
N ASP A 81 4.56 11.49 -19.88
CA ASP A 81 4.65 12.71 -20.67
C ASP A 81 3.26 13.35 -20.84
N SER A 82 3.17 14.68 -20.83
CA SER A 82 1.91 15.43 -20.90
C SER A 82 1.10 15.08 -22.16
N GLY A 83 1.77 14.79 -23.27
CA GLY A 83 1.11 14.37 -24.52
C GLY A 83 0.40 13.00 -24.41
N ARG A 84 0.93 12.09 -23.58
CA ARG A 84 0.35 10.76 -23.38
C ARG A 84 -0.86 10.81 -22.44
N VAL A 85 -0.82 11.68 -21.43
CA VAL A 85 -1.96 11.90 -20.51
C VAL A 85 -3.17 12.41 -21.28
N GLU A 86 -2.98 13.44 -22.11
CA GLU A 86 -4.07 14.04 -22.88
C GLU A 86 -4.70 13.03 -23.85
N ALA A 87 -3.88 12.21 -24.53
CA ALA A 87 -4.37 11.15 -25.41
C ALA A 87 -5.20 10.09 -24.66
N VAL A 88 -4.75 9.65 -23.48
CA VAL A 88 -5.48 8.67 -22.65
C VAL A 88 -6.82 9.24 -22.17
N LEU A 89 -6.85 10.49 -21.72
CA LEU A 89 -8.09 11.13 -21.26
C LEU A 89 -9.07 11.37 -22.40
N ALA A 90 -8.59 11.73 -23.59
CA ALA A 90 -9.41 11.89 -24.79
C ALA A 90 -10.01 10.54 -25.25
N ASP A 91 -9.22 9.47 -25.26
CA ASP A 91 -9.71 8.12 -25.57
C ASP A 91 -10.78 7.66 -24.56
N LEU A 92 -10.53 7.87 -23.26
CA LEU A 92 -11.51 7.53 -22.22
C LEU A 92 -12.80 8.34 -22.34
N GLN A 93 -12.69 9.65 -22.66
CA GLN A 93 -13.86 10.50 -22.94
C GLN A 93 -14.71 9.92 -24.07
N LEU A 94 -14.08 9.52 -25.18
CA LEU A 94 -14.76 8.98 -26.34
C LEU A 94 -15.44 7.64 -26.02
N GLN A 95 -14.73 6.73 -25.36
CA GLN A 95 -15.25 5.39 -25.03
C GLN A 95 -16.42 5.44 -24.04
N LEU A 96 -16.39 6.39 -23.09
CA LEU A 96 -17.45 6.56 -22.09
C LEU A 96 -18.54 7.55 -22.53
N GLY A 97 -18.41 8.19 -23.69
CA GLY A 97 -19.37 9.16 -24.20
C GLY A 97 -19.49 10.42 -23.32
N LEU A 98 -18.40 10.86 -22.69
CA LEU A 98 -18.42 12.00 -21.77
C LEU A 98 -18.35 13.34 -22.50
N ALA A 99 -19.06 14.35 -22.01
CA ALA A 99 -19.05 15.70 -22.57
C ALA A 99 -17.68 16.40 -22.42
N THR A 100 -16.92 16.04 -21.39
CA THR A 100 -15.58 16.57 -21.12
C THR A 100 -14.65 15.45 -20.69
N GLN A 101 -13.35 15.67 -20.85
CA GLN A 101 -12.34 14.72 -20.38
C GLN A 101 -12.42 14.52 -18.86
N PRO A 102 -12.43 13.27 -18.37
CA PRO A 102 -12.49 12.97 -16.94
C PRO A 102 -11.12 13.20 -16.28
N ARG A 103 -10.78 14.47 -15.99
CA ARG A 103 -9.50 14.82 -15.36
C ARG A 103 -9.37 14.29 -13.94
N ARG A 104 -10.49 14.07 -13.23
CA ARG A 104 -10.51 13.43 -11.92
C ARG A 104 -11.37 12.17 -11.98
N ILE A 105 -10.81 11.04 -11.56
CA ILE A 105 -11.47 9.74 -11.53
C ILE A 105 -11.39 9.20 -10.11
N GLU A 106 -12.53 8.87 -9.52
CA GLU A 106 -12.62 8.23 -8.20
C GLU A 106 -13.14 6.79 -8.40
N CYS A 107 -12.38 5.80 -7.93
CA CYS A 107 -12.76 4.40 -8.00
C CYS A 107 -13.10 3.88 -6.61
N TYR A 108 -14.16 3.08 -6.51
CA TYR A 108 -14.68 2.56 -5.25
C TYR A 108 -14.69 1.04 -5.29
N ASP A 109 -14.27 0.41 -4.19
CA ASP A 109 -14.28 -1.04 -4.03
C ASP A 109 -14.76 -1.43 -2.63
N ILE A 110 -15.53 -2.52 -2.54
CA ILE A 110 -16.06 -3.06 -1.27
C ILE A 110 -15.34 -4.37 -0.96
N SER A 111 -14.69 -4.41 0.19
CA SER A 111 -14.01 -5.58 0.71
C SER A 111 -14.76 -6.11 1.93
N ASN A 112 -15.19 -7.37 1.84
CA ASN A 112 -15.77 -8.10 2.96
C ASN A 112 -14.72 -9.02 3.56
N THR A 113 -14.36 -8.80 4.82
CA THR A 113 -13.63 -9.80 5.59
C THR A 113 -14.63 -10.79 6.19
N MET A 114 -14.27 -12.07 6.33
CA MET A 114 -15.16 -13.08 6.93
C MET A 114 -15.55 -12.65 8.36
N GLY A 115 -16.73 -12.04 8.52
CA GLY A 115 -17.21 -11.38 9.74
C GLY A 115 -18.20 -10.25 9.45
N ASN A 116 -18.46 -9.39 10.45
CA ASN A 116 -19.38 -8.23 10.37
C ASN A 116 -18.69 -6.91 9.98
N GLN A 117 -17.44 -6.93 9.53
CA GLN A 117 -16.67 -5.72 9.22
C GLN A 117 -16.39 -5.64 7.72
N SER A 118 -17.28 -4.96 7.01
CA SER A 118 -17.07 -4.56 5.61
C SER A 118 -16.37 -3.20 5.57
N VAL A 119 -15.48 -3.03 4.59
CA VAL A 119 -14.77 -1.77 4.36
C VAL A 119 -14.91 -1.37 2.89
N GLY A 120 -15.18 -0.09 2.65
CA GLY A 120 -15.10 0.50 1.32
C GLY A 120 -13.78 1.24 1.16
N SER A 121 -13.13 1.11 0.01
CA SER A 121 -11.96 1.90 -0.35
C SER A 121 -12.28 2.84 -1.50
N MET A 122 -11.69 4.05 -1.45
CA MET A 122 -11.74 5.03 -2.52
C MET A 122 -10.32 5.39 -2.92
N VAL A 123 -9.99 5.16 -4.18
CA VAL A 123 -8.74 5.61 -4.81
C VAL A 123 -9.04 6.70 -5.82
N VAL A 124 -8.09 7.62 -5.97
CA VAL A 124 -8.28 8.83 -6.76
C VAL A 124 -7.17 8.98 -7.78
N PHE A 125 -7.53 9.25 -9.02
CA PHE A 125 -6.63 9.67 -10.08
C PHE A 125 -6.95 11.10 -10.51
N GLU A 126 -5.93 11.91 -10.71
CA GLU A 126 -6.01 13.27 -11.24
C GLU A 126 -5.01 13.42 -12.38
N ASP A 127 -5.49 13.85 -13.56
CA ASP A 127 -4.74 13.89 -14.82
C ASP A 127 -4.01 12.56 -15.11
N ALA A 128 -4.75 11.45 -15.00
CA ALA A 128 -4.27 10.07 -15.13
C ALA A 128 -3.20 9.64 -14.11
N ARG A 129 -2.92 10.44 -13.08
CA ARG A 129 -1.92 10.15 -12.04
C ARG A 129 -2.57 9.83 -10.70
N PRO A 130 -2.05 8.86 -9.93
CA PRO A 130 -2.55 8.59 -8.58
C PRO A 130 -2.43 9.83 -7.66
N LYS A 131 -3.54 10.24 -7.05
CA LYS A 131 -3.60 11.31 -6.05
C LYS A 131 -3.78 10.71 -4.66
N VAL A 132 -2.70 10.13 -4.15
CA VAL A 132 -2.68 9.33 -2.91
C VAL A 132 -3.18 10.12 -1.69
N SER A 133 -2.95 11.43 -1.63
CA SER A 133 -3.45 12.31 -0.57
C SER A 133 -4.98 12.26 -0.40
N ASP A 134 -5.70 11.89 -1.46
CA ASP A 134 -7.15 11.91 -1.51
C ASP A 134 -7.75 10.52 -1.30
N TYR A 135 -6.94 9.49 -1.05
CA TYR A 135 -7.43 8.14 -0.81
C TYR A 135 -8.17 8.07 0.54
N ARG A 136 -9.25 7.29 0.60
CA ARG A 136 -10.08 7.14 1.81
C ARG A 136 -10.48 5.68 2.01
N ILE A 137 -10.59 5.25 3.27
CA ILE A 137 -11.33 4.04 3.63
C ILE A 137 -12.54 4.43 4.45
N PHE A 138 -13.65 3.78 4.12
CA PHE A 138 -14.94 3.89 4.78
C PHE A 138 -15.18 2.60 5.54
N SER A 139 -15.23 2.68 6.87
CA SER A 139 -15.84 1.61 7.66
C SER A 139 -17.34 1.63 7.38
N ILE A 140 -17.88 0.50 6.92
CA ILE A 140 -19.32 0.31 6.68
C ILE A 140 -19.99 0.10 8.04
N ARG A 141 -21.02 0.91 8.32
CA ARG A 141 -21.64 0.95 9.67
C ARG A 141 -23.08 0.46 9.68
N THR A 142 -23.80 0.61 8.58
CA THR A 142 -25.26 0.41 8.53
C THR A 142 -25.68 -0.88 7.84
N VAL A 143 -24.74 -1.58 7.21
CA VAL A 143 -25.00 -2.80 6.46
C VAL A 143 -24.54 -4.02 7.26
N THR A 144 -25.44 -4.98 7.46
CA THR A 144 -25.15 -6.24 8.14
C THR A 144 -24.97 -7.37 7.13
N GLY A 145 -23.87 -8.10 7.23
CA GLY A 145 -23.53 -9.19 6.33
C GLY A 145 -22.97 -8.72 4.97
N PRO A 146 -22.58 -9.67 4.10
CA PRO A 146 -21.94 -9.36 2.82
C PRO A 146 -22.98 -8.84 1.81
N ASN A 147 -23.24 -7.54 1.84
CA ASN A 147 -24.10 -6.85 0.87
C ASN A 147 -23.38 -5.66 0.26
N ASP A 148 -22.72 -5.90 -0.87
CA ASP A 148 -21.85 -4.93 -1.54
C ASP A 148 -22.62 -3.76 -2.12
N PHE A 149 -23.83 -4.00 -2.63
CA PHE A 149 -24.67 -2.94 -3.18
C PHE A 149 -25.08 -1.94 -2.11
N ALA A 150 -25.54 -2.42 -0.95
CA ALA A 150 -25.88 -1.55 0.17
C ALA A 150 -24.64 -0.84 0.72
N SER A 151 -23.51 -1.55 0.81
CA SER A 151 -22.25 -0.98 1.32
C SER A 151 -21.71 0.11 0.40
N MET A 152 -21.78 -0.10 -0.92
CA MET A 152 -21.41 0.90 -1.93
C MET A 152 -22.33 2.11 -1.87
N GLY A 153 -23.64 1.91 -1.69
CA GLY A 153 -24.61 2.98 -1.47
C GLY A 153 -24.28 3.84 -0.25
N GLU A 154 -23.89 3.22 0.88
CA GLU A 154 -23.45 3.96 2.07
C GLU A 154 -22.21 4.80 1.79
N VAL A 155 -21.17 4.20 1.18
CA VAL A 155 -19.90 4.88 0.87
C VAL A 155 -20.11 6.09 -0.03
N ILE A 156 -20.82 5.90 -1.15
CA ILE A 156 -21.09 6.96 -2.12
C ILE A 156 -21.88 8.10 -1.47
N SER A 157 -22.93 7.76 -0.71
CA SER A 157 -23.76 8.76 -0.03
C SER A 157 -22.95 9.61 0.94
N ARG A 158 -22.08 8.98 1.73
CA ARG A 158 -21.22 9.68 2.69
C ARG A 158 -20.21 10.59 2.00
N ARG A 159 -19.55 10.10 0.94
CA ARG A 159 -18.59 10.88 0.15
C ARG A 159 -19.22 12.14 -0.44
N PHE A 160 -20.40 12.03 -1.04
CA PHE A 160 -21.09 13.18 -1.63
C PHE A 160 -21.63 14.15 -0.56
N THR A 161 -22.06 13.63 0.59
CA THR A 161 -22.46 14.47 1.73
C THR A 161 -21.29 15.32 2.24
N HIS A 162 -20.10 14.71 2.35
CA HIS A 162 -18.89 15.45 2.73
C HIS A 162 -18.48 16.48 1.68
N LEU A 163 -18.60 16.14 0.38
CA LEU A 163 -18.31 17.07 -0.71
C LEU A 163 -19.23 18.31 -0.70
N ALA A 164 -20.48 18.14 -0.28
CA ALA A 164 -21.45 19.22 -0.14
C ALA A 164 -21.23 20.10 1.10
N GLY A 165 -20.16 19.88 1.87
CA GLY A 165 -19.79 20.70 3.03
C GLY A 165 -20.46 20.29 4.35
N ALA A 166 -21.17 19.16 4.39
CA ALA A 166 -21.67 18.59 5.64
C ALA A 166 -20.61 17.63 6.20
N THR A 167 -19.96 17.98 7.31
CA THR A 167 -18.94 17.13 7.96
C THR A 167 -19.56 15.88 8.60
N PRO A 168 -19.28 14.66 8.10
CA PRO A 168 -19.53 13.44 8.85
C PRO A 168 -18.27 13.09 9.68
N GLU A 169 -18.47 12.71 10.94
CA GLU A 169 -17.36 12.33 11.83
C GLU A 169 -16.77 10.95 11.47
N GLY A 170 -15.44 10.87 11.40
CA GLY A 170 -14.68 9.62 11.48
C GLY A 170 -14.23 8.99 10.17
N GLU A 171 -13.74 9.79 9.21
CA GLU A 171 -13.05 9.29 8.02
C GLU A 171 -11.54 9.23 8.26
N ALA A 172 -10.96 8.05 8.07
CA ALA A 172 -9.51 7.89 8.09
C ALA A 172 -8.96 8.16 6.68
N SER A 173 -8.21 9.24 6.50
CA SER A 173 -7.25 9.32 5.42
C SER A 173 -6.21 8.25 5.67
N LEU A 174 -6.13 7.21 4.83
CA LEU A 174 -4.93 6.41 4.87
C LEU A 174 -3.81 7.25 4.29
N GLY A 175 -2.74 7.37 5.05
CA GLY A 175 -1.43 7.33 4.42
C GLY A 175 -1.29 5.94 3.80
N VAL A 176 -1.83 5.75 2.60
CA VAL A 176 -1.42 4.63 1.76
C VAL A 176 0.02 4.96 1.38
N ASP A 177 0.97 4.40 2.11
CA ASP A 177 2.37 4.43 1.70
C ASP A 177 2.49 3.54 0.46
N ALA A 178 2.09 4.10 -0.68
CA ALA A 178 2.24 3.50 -1.99
C ALA A 178 3.73 3.50 -2.31
N GLY A 179 4.45 2.53 -1.73
CA GLY A 179 5.85 2.25 -2.01
C GLY A 179 6.73 3.48 -2.10
N SER A 180 6.83 4.26 -1.01
CA SER A 180 7.93 5.21 -0.92
C SER A 180 9.24 4.41 -0.80
N GLY A 181 9.98 4.35 -1.91
CA GLY A 181 11.40 4.06 -1.86
C GLY A 181 12.03 4.97 -0.81
N ASP A 182 12.73 4.35 0.13
CA ASP A 182 13.48 4.95 1.23
C ASP A 182 13.96 6.37 0.90
N ARG A 183 13.29 7.34 1.48
CA ARG A 183 13.85 8.67 1.70
C ARG A 183 13.59 9.03 3.15
N GLY A 184 14.54 8.63 3.99
CA GLY A 184 14.63 9.06 5.37
C GLY A 184 14.30 10.54 5.56
N ARG A 185 13.25 10.82 6.33
CA ARG A 185 13.10 12.09 7.03
C ARG A 185 12.30 11.89 8.31
N ARG A 186 13.08 11.91 9.39
CA ARG A 186 12.75 12.23 10.79
C ARG A 186 11.33 12.79 10.99
N SER A 187 10.49 12.03 11.69
CA SER A 187 9.43 12.60 12.53
C SER A 187 9.76 12.30 14.01
N ARG A 188 9.73 13.37 14.80
CA ARG A 188 10.06 13.39 16.23
C ARG A 188 9.06 12.55 17.03
N PRO A 189 9.44 11.89 18.13
CA PRO A 189 8.46 11.23 18.98
C PRO A 189 7.57 12.29 19.65
N ALA A 190 6.27 12.07 19.56
CA ALA A 190 5.26 12.82 20.29
C ALA A 190 5.53 12.73 21.80
N GLY A 191 5.59 13.88 22.45
CA GLY A 191 5.81 13.99 23.89
C GLY A 191 4.71 13.29 24.67
N VAL A 192 5.13 12.37 25.54
CA VAL A 192 4.32 11.80 26.61
C VAL A 192 3.82 12.94 27.50
N ARG A 193 2.51 13.07 27.62
CA ARG A 193 1.85 14.07 28.46
C ARG A 193 1.89 13.59 29.92
N ALA A 194 2.66 14.29 30.76
CA ALA A 194 2.73 14.01 32.20
C ALA A 194 1.39 14.31 32.92
N PRO A 195 1.05 13.59 34.00
CA PRO A 195 -0.16 13.86 34.79
C PRO A 195 0.01 15.12 35.65
N ARG A 196 -1.05 15.94 35.71
CA ARG A 196 -1.09 17.18 36.52
C ARG A 196 -1.10 16.85 38.03
N PRO A 197 -0.45 17.67 38.88
CA PRO A 197 -0.56 17.50 40.33
C PRO A 197 -1.93 17.96 40.81
N ARG A 198 -2.49 17.23 41.79
CA ARG A 198 -3.63 17.68 42.59
C ARG A 198 -3.20 18.88 43.42
N ALA A 199 -3.91 19.99 43.32
CA ALA A 199 -3.86 21.03 44.33
C ALA A 199 -4.64 20.57 45.56
N THR A 200 -4.12 20.97 46.73
CA THR A 200 -4.60 20.77 48.10
C THR A 200 -6.08 21.05 48.30
#